data_AF-A0A7K3H1S4-F1
#
_entry.id   AF-A0A7K3H1S4-F1
#
_cell.length_a   1.000
_cell.length_b   1.000
_cell.length_c   1.000
_cell.angle_alpha   90.00
_cell.angle_beta   90.00
_cell.angle_gamma   90.00
#
_symmetry.space_group_name_H-M   'P 1'
#
loop_
_entity.id
_entity.type
_entity.pdbx_description
1 polymer ?
#
loop_
_entity_poly.entity_id
_entity_poly.type
_entity_poly.pdbx_seq_one_letter_code
_entity_poly.pdbx_strand_id
1 'polypeptide(L)'
;MVNLQLPADVDEIMHYIGEAAKLSGYLKWNEEAKLKADMMNVRHRWVSRVSEEALRKKCRAVDLTDAETAKILEYLRKIQDGRQLVPHKMYRAFRFTQEPA
;
A
#
# COMPACT_ATOMS: atom_id res chain seq x y z
N MET A 1 19.75 6.49 9.95
CA MET A 1 18.73 5.78 10.76
C MET A 1 17.61 5.38 9.81
N VAL A 2 17.26 4.09 9.72
CA VAL A 2 16.10 3.67 8.92
C VAL A 2 14.84 3.96 9.73
N ASN A 3 13.88 4.68 9.15
CA ASN A 3 12.59 4.87 9.78
C ASN A 3 11.78 3.57 9.65
N LEU A 4 11.44 2.98 10.80
CA LEU A 4 10.71 1.71 10.91
C LEU A 4 9.20 1.90 11.14
N GLN A 5 8.73 3.14 11.15
CA GLN A 5 7.33 3.48 11.36
C GLN A 5 6.75 4.06 10.07
N LEU A 6 5.57 3.58 9.71
CA LEU A 6 4.80 4.19 8.64
C LEU A 6 4.20 5.51 9.13
N PRO A 7 4.04 6.51 8.24
CA PRO A 7 3.16 7.64 8.52
C PRO A 7 1.75 7.15 8.87
N ALA A 8 1.06 7.85 9.77
CA ALA A 8 -0.23 7.41 10.31
C ALA A 8 -1.28 7.10 9.23
N ASP A 9 -1.36 7.95 8.20
CA ASP A 9 -2.26 7.75 7.06
C ASP A 9 -1.97 6.46 6.29
N VAL A 10 -0.68 6.15 6.08
CA VAL A 10 -0.27 4.91 5.40
C VAL A 10 -0.48 3.70 6.30
N ASP A 11 -0.24 3.84 7.61
CA ASP A 11 -0.47 2.79 8.60
C ASP A 11 -1.96 2.36 8.63
N GLU A 12 -2.86 3.34 8.65
CA GLU A 12 -4.32 3.12 8.61
C GLU A 12 -4.77 2.46 7.30
N ILE A 13 -4.26 2.92 6.15
CA ILE A 13 -4.54 2.29 4.85
C ILE A 13 -4.10 0.83 4.86
N MET A 14 -2.89 0.55 5.35
CA MET A 14 -2.38 -0.82 5.39
C MET A 14 -3.13 -1.69 6.41
N HIS A 15 -3.62 -1.11 7.50
CA HIS A 15 -4.52 -1.80 8.43
C HIS A 15 -5.85 -2.18 7.75
N TYR A 16 -6.47 -1.26 7.00
CA TYR A 16 -7.66 -1.54 6.20
C TYR A 16 -7.43 -2.67 5.19
N ILE A 17 -6.30 -2.63 4.46
CA ILE A 17 -5.94 -3.67 3.48
C ILE A 17 -5.80 -5.05 4.16
N GLY A 18 -5.15 -5.10 5.34
CA GLY A 18 -5.01 -6.33 6.11
C GLY A 18 -6.35 -6.90 6.59
N GLU A 19 -7.23 -6.06 7.16
CA GLU A 19 -8.57 -6.49 7.58
C GLU A 19 -9.41 -7.01 6.40
N ALA A 20 -9.34 -6.34 5.24
CA ALA A 20 -10.04 -6.79 4.04
C ALA A 20 -9.51 -8.14 3.53
N ALA A 21 -8.20 -8.36 3.61
CA ALA A 21 -7.57 -9.64 3.26
C ALA A 21 -7.99 -10.74 4.24
N LYS A 22 -7.93 -10.48 5.54
CA LYS A 22 -8.34 -11.39 6.61
C LYS A 22 -9.79 -11.85 6.47
N LEU A 23 -10.72 -10.92 6.22
CA LEU A 23 -12.13 -11.23 5.98
C LEU A 23 -12.36 -12.12 4.76
N SER A 24 -11.45 -12.07 3.79
CA SER A 24 -11.56 -12.78 2.51
C SER A 24 -10.70 -14.05 2.45
N GLY A 25 -9.80 -14.24 3.42
CA GLY A 25 -8.74 -15.25 3.41
C GLY A 25 -7.57 -14.95 2.47
N TYR A 26 -7.60 -13.83 1.73
CA TYR A 26 -6.56 -13.37 0.79
C TYR A 26 -6.81 -11.92 0.36
N LEU A 27 -5.78 -11.24 -0.15
CA LEU A 27 -5.85 -9.91 -0.73
C LEU A 27 -6.61 -9.93 -2.06
N LYS A 28 -7.87 -9.50 -2.01
CA LYS A 28 -8.73 -9.42 -3.20
C LYS A 28 -8.20 -8.43 -4.24
N TRP A 29 -8.46 -8.74 -5.51
CA TRP A 29 -8.02 -7.95 -6.66
C TRP A 29 -8.53 -6.49 -6.63
N ASN A 30 -9.70 -6.24 -6.03
CA ASN A 30 -10.29 -4.91 -5.93
C ASN A 30 -9.53 -4.04 -4.92
N GLU A 31 -9.09 -4.61 -3.79
CA GLU A 31 -8.27 -3.91 -2.80
C GLU A 31 -6.87 -3.62 -3.34
N GLU A 32 -6.30 -4.57 -4.09
CA GLU A 32 -5.07 -4.34 -4.84
C GLU A 32 -5.21 -3.19 -5.85
N ALA A 33 -6.33 -3.13 -6.58
CA ALA A 33 -6.59 -2.07 -7.54
C ALA A 33 -6.75 -0.69 -6.88
N LYS A 34 -7.44 -0.61 -5.73
CA LYS A 34 -7.55 0.61 -4.92
C LYS A 34 -6.18 1.07 -4.42
N LEU A 35 -5.36 0.15 -3.90
CA LEU A 35 -4.01 0.46 -3.41
C LEU A 35 -3.12 1.01 -4.53
N LYS A 36 -3.11 0.36 -5.70
CA LYS A 36 -2.40 0.87 -6.89
C LYS A 36 -2.88 2.26 -7.30
N ALA A 37 -4.19 2.46 -7.31
CA ALA A 37 -4.77 3.74 -7.69
C ALA A 37 -4.36 4.85 -6.72
N ASP A 38 -4.42 4.60 -5.42
CA ASP A 38 -3.99 5.55 -4.41
C ASP A 38 -2.49 5.88 -4.53
N MET A 39 -1.65 4.85 -4.70
CA MET A 39 -0.21 5.01 -4.95
C MET A 39 0.10 5.87 -6.19
N MET A 40 -0.78 5.87 -7.20
CA MET A 40 -0.63 6.72 -8.38
C MET A 40 -1.23 8.11 -8.20
N ASN A 41 -2.38 8.22 -7.53
CA ASN A 41 -3.12 9.47 -7.38
C ASN A 41 -2.60 10.36 -6.25
N VAL A 42 -1.94 9.76 -5.25
CA VAL A 42 -1.40 10.42 -4.06
C VAL A 42 0.07 10.04 -3.90
N ARG A 43 0.86 10.07 -4.98
CA ARG A 43 2.25 9.61 -5.00
C ARG A 43 3.13 10.14 -3.85
N HIS A 44 2.96 11.41 -3.48
CA HIS A 44 3.72 12.04 -2.40
C HIS A 44 3.48 11.38 -1.03
N ARG A 45 2.32 10.73 -0.81
CA ARG A 45 2.04 9.93 0.39
C ARG A 45 3.04 8.79 0.55
N TRP A 46 3.46 8.19 -0.56
CA TRP A 46 4.21 6.94 -0.58
C TRP A 46 5.71 7.12 -0.87
N VAL A 47 6.07 7.93 -1.87
CA VAL A 47 7.43 7.94 -2.42
C VAL A 47 8.47 8.45 -1.42
N SER A 48 8.20 9.55 -0.73
CA SER A 48 9.17 10.21 0.16
C SER A 48 9.05 9.82 1.63
N ARG A 49 7.91 9.26 2.05
CA ARG A 49 7.57 9.06 3.47
C ARG A 49 7.61 7.59 3.90
N VAL A 50 7.65 6.64 2.96
CA VAL A 50 7.53 5.20 3.25
C VAL A 50 8.81 4.46 2.87
N SER A 51 9.42 3.79 3.85
CA SER A 51 10.52 2.86 3.61
C SER A 51 10.00 1.45 3.32
N GLU A 52 10.72 0.67 2.51
CA GLU A 52 10.38 -0.74 2.28
C GLU A 52 10.35 -1.56 3.57
N GLU A 53 11.24 -1.25 4.53
CA GLU A 53 11.32 -1.97 5.80
C GLU A 53 10.10 -1.70 6.69
N ALA A 54 9.68 -0.44 6.83
CA ALA A 54 8.48 -0.08 7.58
C ALA A 54 7.23 -0.70 6.94
N LEU A 55 7.12 -0.66 5.61
CA LEU A 55 5.99 -1.25 4.90
C LEU A 55 5.97 -2.77 5.05
N ARG A 56 7.12 -3.44 4.94
CA ARG A 56 7.24 -4.89 5.15
C ARG A 56 6.81 -5.29 6.56
N LYS A 57 7.29 -4.57 7.57
CA LYS A 57 6.92 -4.79 8.97
C LYS A 57 5.41 -4.65 9.15
N LYS A 58 4.79 -3.61 8.57
CA LYS A 58 3.34 -3.43 8.65
C LYS A 58 2.58 -4.55 7.93
N CYS A 59 2.95 -4.92 6.70
CA CYS A 59 2.28 -6.01 5.98
C CYS A 59 2.23 -7.29 6.81
N ARG A 60 3.34 -7.65 7.46
CA ARG A 60 3.40 -8.81 8.37
C ARG A 60 2.56 -8.63 9.62
N ALA A 61 2.56 -7.43 10.21
CA ALA A 61 1.76 -7.12 11.39
C ALA A 61 0.24 -7.16 11.14
N VAL A 62 -0.19 -7.09 9.88
CA VAL A 62 -1.60 -7.23 9.48
C VAL A 62 -1.87 -8.56 8.76
N ASP A 63 -1.01 -9.56 9.01
CA ASP A 63 -1.15 -10.95 8.56
C ASP A 63 -1.24 -11.15 7.04
N LEU A 64 -0.69 -10.22 6.22
CA LEU A 64 -0.51 -10.48 4.80
C LEU A 64 0.55 -11.55 4.59
N THR A 65 0.30 -12.45 3.65
CA THR A 65 1.24 -13.51 3.28
C THR A 65 2.56 -12.92 2.74
N ASP A 66 3.63 -13.71 2.73
CA ASP A 66 4.89 -13.27 2.13
C ASP A 66 4.74 -12.93 0.64
N ALA A 67 3.87 -13.63 -0.09
CA ALA A 67 3.59 -13.34 -1.50
C ALA A 67 2.87 -11.99 -1.69
N GLU A 68 1.86 -11.70 -0.87
CA GLU A 68 1.15 -10.42 -0.89
C GLU A 68 2.06 -9.27 -0.44
N THR A 69 2.87 -9.51 0.60
CA THR A 69 3.88 -8.57 1.08
C THR A 69 4.88 -8.23 -0.02
N ALA A 70 5.45 -9.24 -0.69
CA ALA A 70 6.41 -9.04 -1.78
C ALA A 70 5.80 -8.22 -2.93
N LYS A 71 4.54 -8.49 -3.27
CA LYS A 71 3.78 -7.78 -4.30
C LYS A 71 3.59 -6.30 -3.95
N ILE A 72 3.19 -5.99 -2.71
CA ILE A 72 3.01 -4.59 -2.25
C ILE A 72 4.35 -3.85 -2.21
N LEU A 73 5.43 -4.51 -1.78
CA LEU A 73 6.78 -3.92 -1.80
C LEU A 73 7.30 -3.67 -3.22
N GLU A 74 6.94 -4.51 -4.18
CA GLU A 74 7.22 -4.25 -5.60
C GLU A 74 6.51 -2.98 -6.09
N TYR A 75 5.29 -2.72 -5.64
CA TYR A 75 4.57 -1.50 -6.00
C TYR A 75 5.27 -0.25 -5.47
N LEU A 76 5.67 -0.27 -4.20
CA LEU A 76 6.43 0.82 -3.58
C LEU A 76 7.72 1.11 -4.35
N ARG A 77 8.52 0.07 -4.64
CA ARG A 77 9.76 0.20 -5.42
C ARG A 77 9.51 0.83 -6.79
N LYS A 78 8.51 0.33 -7.53
CA LYS A 78 8.16 0.88 -8.84
C LYS A 78 7.84 2.37 -8.77
N ILE A 79 7.01 2.80 -7.83
CA ILE A 79 6.63 4.22 -7.74
C ILE A 79 7.78 5.10 -7.25
N GLN A 80 8.67 4.59 -6.38
CA GLN A 80 9.88 5.27 -5.94
C GLN A 80 10.90 5.42 -7.08
N ASP A 81 10.99 4.44 -7.97
CA ASP A 81 11.76 4.49 -9.22
C ASP A 81 11.10 5.35 -10.31
N GLY A 82 10.02 6.06 -9.99
CA GLY A 82 9.27 6.89 -10.93
C GLY A 82 8.36 6.12 -11.88
N ARG A 83 8.30 4.79 -11.82
CA ARG A 83 7.46 3.93 -12.69
C ARG A 83 5.99 3.97 -12.30
N GLN A 84 5.13 3.71 -13.27
CA GLN A 84 3.68 3.71 -13.06
C GLN A 84 3.14 2.33 -12.66
N LEU A 85 2.10 2.34 -11.82
CA LEU A 85 1.24 1.19 -11.58
C LEU A 85 -0.03 1.35 -12.41
N VAL A 86 -0.56 0.23 -12.89
CA VAL A 86 -1.82 0.22 -13.66
C VAL A 86 -2.93 -0.34 -12.77
N PRO A 87 -3.75 0.51 -12.12
CA PRO A 87 -4.93 0.05 -11.41
C PRO A 87 -6.00 -0.41 -12.40
N HIS A 88 -6.91 -1.27 -11.94
CA HIS A 88 -8.08 -1.63 -12.73
C HIS A 88 -8.93 -0.39 -13.07
N LYS A 89 -9.50 -0.33 -14.28
CA LYS A 89 -10.20 0.86 -14.83
C LYS A 89 -11.26 1.46 -13.91
N MET A 90 -11.98 0.60 -13.17
CA MET A 90 -13.04 1.02 -12.24
C MET A 90 -12.51 1.80 -11.04
N TYR A 91 -11.25 1.61 -10.67
CA TYR A 91 -10.62 2.24 -9.50
C TYR A 91 -9.59 3.30 -9.88
N ARG A 92 -9.41 3.64 -11.18
CA ARG A 92 -8.33 4.53 -11.63
C ARG A 92 -8.24 5.88 -10.89
N ALA A 93 -9.38 6.41 -10.45
CA ALA A 93 -9.47 7.68 -9.74
C ALA A 93 -9.59 7.53 -8.22
N PHE A 94 -9.51 6.30 -7.70
CA PHE A 94 -9.66 6.03 -6.28
C PHE A 94 -8.51 6.65 -5.48
N ARG A 95 -8.87 7.17 -4.31
CA ARG A 95 -7.96 7.69 -3.29
C ARG A 95 -8.52 7.27 -1.93
N PHE A 96 -7.65 6.79 -1.05
CA PHE A 96 -7.97 6.65 0.35
C PHE A 96 -8.11 8.04 0.98
N THR A 97 -9.10 8.21 1.85
CA THR A 97 -9.48 9.50 2.45
C THR A 97 -8.57 9.94 3.58
N GLN A 98 -7.68 9.06 4.07
CA GLN A 98 -6.69 9.39 5.10
C GLN A 98 -5.79 10.53 4.63
N GLU A 99 -5.82 11.67 5.31
CA GLU A 99 -5.00 12.81 4.92
C GLU A 99 -3.53 12.58 5.29
N PRO A 100 -2.57 12.90 4.40
CA PRO A 100 -1.15 12.84 4.75
C PRO A 100 -0.85 13.74 5.95
N ALA A 101 -0.54 13.12 7.10
CA ALA A 101 -0.07 13.82 8.30
C ALA A 101 1.36 14.35 8.17
#